data_AF-A0A816FN57-F1
#
_entry.id   AF-A0A816FN57-F1
#
_cell.length_a   1.000
_cell.length_b   1.000
_cell.length_c   1.000
_cell.angle_alpha   90.00
_cell.angle_beta   90.00
_cell.angle_gamma   90.00
#
_symmetry.space_group_name_H-M   'P 1'
#
loop_
_entity.id
_entity.type
_entity.pdbx_description
1 polymer ?
#
loop_
_entity_poly.entity_id
_entity_poly.type
_entity_poly.pdbx_seq_one_letter_code
_entity_poly.pdbx_strand_id
1 'polypeptide(L)'
;MGTKRLHNPDVEPLRLFITGGAGTEPDENIDEIHTLITAFTGAAAVNVGGVTIHSAFGIGTQSNNLNDHLSCDKLNSYRCKLHSLKLLFVDEVSLIQAKLWGAMHARLTQIMGIRSNTAIFGNVGIIAIGDFYQCSPVASSSIYSSLLRSDHFEYIELKINERQKTNSSFSQMLNRIRKL
;
A
#
# COMPACT_ATOMS: atom_id res chain seq x y z
N MET A 1 24.49 5.18 -8.81
CA MET A 1 23.24 4.43 -8.54
C MET A 1 22.22 4.79 -9.61
N GLY A 2 21.85 3.84 -10.46
CA GLY A 2 21.04 4.06 -11.66
C GLY A 2 19.60 4.46 -11.34
N THR A 3 19.04 5.39 -12.11
CA THR A 3 17.63 5.78 -12.01
C THR A 3 16.79 4.77 -12.79
N LYS A 4 15.94 3.99 -12.12
CA LYS A 4 14.94 3.15 -12.78
C LYS A 4 13.72 4.03 -13.10
N ARG A 5 13.44 4.26 -14.38
CA ARG A 5 12.23 4.97 -14.85
C ARG A 5 11.13 3.95 -15.09
N LEU A 6 9.94 4.17 -14.53
CA LEU A 6 8.75 3.34 -14.76
C LEU A 6 8.02 3.70 -16.07
N HIS A 7 8.26 4.89 -16.61
CA HIS A 7 7.76 5.29 -17.92
C HIS A 7 8.95 5.49 -18.86
N ASN A 8 9.33 4.40 -19.52
CA ASN A 8 10.24 4.43 -20.64
C ASN A 8 9.39 4.23 -21.91
N PRO A 9 9.23 5.24 -22.77
CA PRO A 9 8.46 5.11 -24.01
C PRO A 9 9.06 4.08 -24.98
N ASP A 10 10.31 3.66 -24.74
CA ASP A 10 10.98 2.57 -25.46
C ASP A 10 10.72 1.18 -24.86
N VAL A 11 9.96 1.06 -23.76
CA VAL A 11 9.56 -0.24 -23.22
C VAL A 11 8.28 -0.66 -23.93
N GLU A 12 8.43 -1.63 -24.83
CA GLU A 12 7.27 -2.29 -25.42
C GLU A 12 6.36 -2.84 -24.31
N PRO A 13 5.03 -2.75 -24.46
CA PRO A 13 4.10 -3.32 -23.50
C PRO A 13 4.39 -4.80 -23.34
N LEU A 14 4.35 -5.30 -22.10
CA LEU A 14 4.55 -6.71 -21.81
C LEU A 14 3.44 -7.53 -22.51
N ARG A 15 3.79 -8.21 -23.59
CA ARG A 15 2.94 -9.18 -24.29
C ARG A 15 3.37 -10.57 -23.85
N LEU A 16 2.67 -11.11 -22.87
CA LEU A 16 2.97 -12.43 -22.30
C LEU A 16 1.95 -13.46 -22.81
N PHE A 17 2.43 -14.52 -23.47
CA PHE A 17 1.62 -15.70 -23.80
C PHE A 17 2.04 -16.83 -22.86
N ILE A 18 1.11 -17.32 -22.04
CA ILE A 18 1.33 -18.41 -21.08
C ILE A 18 0.60 -19.63 -21.63
N THR A 19 1.31 -20.75 -21.76
CA THR A 19 0.75 -22.05 -22.17
C THR A 19 1.19 -23.13 -21.20
N GLY A 20 0.40 -24.19 -21.09
CA GLY A 20 0.69 -25.39 -20.32
C GLY A 20 0.25 -26.63 -21.09
N GLY A 21 0.73 -27.81 -20.68
CA GLY A 21 0.25 -29.08 -21.24
C GLY A 21 -1.21 -29.36 -20.85
N ALA A 22 -1.85 -30.35 -21.46
CA ALA A 22 -3.20 -30.77 -21.06
C ALA A 22 -3.22 -31.11 -19.55
N GLY A 23 -4.13 -30.48 -18.81
CA GLY A 23 -4.21 -30.58 -17.34
C GLY A 23 -3.31 -29.60 -16.57
N THR A 24 -2.64 -28.67 -17.24
CA THR A 24 -1.89 -27.58 -16.60
C THR A 24 -2.77 -26.33 -16.58
N GLU A 25 -3.57 -26.20 -15.54
CA GLU A 25 -4.30 -24.95 -15.26
C GLU A 25 -3.46 -24.09 -14.31
N PRO A 26 -3.51 -22.75 -14.43
CA PRO A 26 -3.06 -21.90 -13.35
C PRO A 26 -3.86 -22.32 -12.12
N ASP A 27 -3.18 -22.84 -11.10
CA ASP A 27 -3.78 -23.39 -9.87
C ASP A 27 -4.43 -22.29 -8.98
N GLU A 28 -4.69 -21.11 -9.56
CA GLU A 28 -5.17 -19.92 -8.88
C GLU A 28 -6.49 -19.47 -9.48
N ASN A 29 -7.50 -19.37 -8.62
CA ASN A 29 -8.81 -18.88 -8.98
C ASN A 29 -8.73 -17.39 -9.32
N ILE A 30 -9.02 -17.03 -10.58
CA ILE A 30 -8.94 -15.65 -11.08
C ILE A 30 -9.91 -14.72 -10.35
N ASP A 31 -10.98 -15.27 -9.75
CA ASP A 31 -11.98 -14.49 -8.99
C ASP A 31 -11.48 -14.11 -7.58
N GLU A 32 -10.36 -14.68 -7.11
CA GLU A 32 -9.81 -14.36 -5.80
C GLU A 32 -9.02 -13.06 -5.79
N ILE A 33 -9.12 -12.36 -4.66
CA ILE A 33 -8.43 -11.07 -4.45
C ILE A 33 -6.95 -11.35 -4.15
N HIS A 34 -6.14 -11.33 -5.19
CA HIS A 34 -4.68 -11.47 -5.08
C HIS A 34 -3.98 -10.14 -4.77
N THR A 35 -4.57 -9.03 -5.24
CA THR A 35 -4.06 -7.68 -5.08
C THR A 35 -5.16 -6.76 -4.55
N LEU A 36 -4.82 -5.88 -3.61
CA LEU A 36 -5.73 -4.87 -3.08
C LEU A 36 -5.07 -3.49 -3.11
N ILE A 37 -5.83 -2.48 -3.54
CA ILE A 37 -5.38 -1.08 -3.53
C ILE A 37 -6.13 -0.34 -2.44
N THR A 38 -5.36 0.35 -1.59
CA THR A 38 -5.88 1.11 -0.45
C THR A 38 -5.31 2.51 -0.37
N ALA A 39 -6.02 3.40 0.29
CA ALA A 39 -5.53 4.74 0.63
C ALA A 39 -6.04 5.21 2.00
N PHE A 40 -5.45 6.29 2.53
CA PHE A 40 -5.88 6.87 3.81
C PHE A 40 -7.26 7.54 3.71
N THR A 41 -7.47 8.39 2.70
CA THR A 41 -8.72 9.15 2.52
C THR A 41 -9.64 8.52 1.48
N GLY A 42 -10.94 8.81 1.56
CA GLY A 42 -11.91 8.36 0.56
C GLY A 42 -11.61 8.94 -0.84
N ALA A 43 -11.22 10.21 -0.93
CA ALA A 43 -10.88 10.84 -2.21
C ALA A 43 -9.65 10.18 -2.86
N ALA A 44 -8.60 9.91 -2.08
CA ALA A 44 -7.43 9.20 -2.58
C ALA A 44 -7.78 7.77 -3.01
N ALA A 45 -8.58 7.05 -2.22
CA ALA A 45 -9.03 5.70 -2.55
C ALA A 45 -9.78 5.66 -3.89
N VAL A 46 -10.69 6.60 -4.12
CA VAL A 46 -11.42 6.71 -5.40
C VAL A 46 -10.46 6.99 -6.56
N ASN A 47 -9.49 7.89 -6.38
CA ASN A 47 -8.53 8.24 -7.44
C ASN A 47 -7.69 7.05 -7.91
N VAL A 48 -7.37 6.10 -7.02
CA VAL A 48 -6.61 4.89 -7.36
C VAL A 48 -7.49 3.67 -7.63
N GLY A 49 -8.82 3.84 -7.70
CA GLY A 49 -9.76 2.73 -7.90
C GLY A 49 -9.77 1.70 -6.75
N GLY A 50 -9.38 2.13 -5.56
CA GLY A 50 -9.26 1.29 -4.37
C GLY A 50 -10.29 1.61 -3.29
N VAL A 51 -9.99 1.20 -2.06
CA VAL A 51 -10.82 1.42 -0.87
C VAL A 51 -10.02 2.04 0.27
N THR A 52 -10.67 2.61 1.28
CA THR A 52 -9.91 3.13 2.43
C THR A 52 -9.35 1.98 3.27
N ILE A 53 -8.22 2.20 3.94
CA ILE A 53 -7.63 1.23 4.90
C ILE A 53 -8.66 0.82 5.96
N HIS A 54 -9.42 1.78 6.46
CA HIS A 54 -10.50 1.55 7.44
C HIS A 54 -11.53 0.55 6.90
N SER A 55 -12.05 0.78 5.69
CA SER A 55 -13.02 -0.12 5.06
C SER A 55 -12.43 -1.48 4.64
N ALA A 56 -11.18 -1.50 4.18
CA ALA A 56 -10.49 -2.70 3.70
C ALA A 56 -10.33 -3.73 4.82
N PHE A 57 -10.05 -3.26 6.04
CA PHE A 57 -9.66 -4.12 7.15
C PHE A 57 -10.63 -4.06 8.34
N GLY A 58 -11.71 -3.31 8.24
CA GLY A 58 -12.69 -3.16 9.32
C GLY A 58 -12.08 -2.49 10.55
N ILE A 59 -11.26 -1.47 10.33
CA ILE A 59 -10.63 -0.68 11.40
C ILE A 59 -11.50 0.56 11.63
N GLY A 60 -11.96 0.76 12.87
CA GLY A 60 -12.81 1.88 13.22
C GLY A 60 -12.08 3.22 13.13
N THR A 61 -12.80 4.28 12.75
CA THR A 61 -12.25 5.65 12.63
C THR A 61 -12.26 6.43 13.94
N GLN A 62 -13.11 6.04 14.89
CA GLN A 62 -13.41 6.80 16.12
C GLN A 62 -12.88 6.15 17.40
N SER A 63 -12.22 5.00 17.32
CA SER A 63 -11.81 4.29 18.54
C SER A 63 -10.46 4.77 19.05
N ASN A 64 -10.43 5.15 20.34
CA ASN A 64 -9.19 5.25 21.10
C ASN A 64 -8.41 3.91 21.12
N ASN A 65 -9.02 2.81 20.70
CA ASN A 65 -8.39 1.52 20.39
C ASN A 65 -8.62 1.12 18.92
N LEU A 66 -7.70 1.53 18.02
CA LEU A 66 -7.66 1.00 16.64
C LEU A 66 -7.45 -0.52 16.59
N ASN A 67 -7.13 -1.15 17.72
CA ASN A 67 -6.98 -2.59 17.92
C ASN A 67 -8.27 -3.28 18.40
N ASP A 68 -9.43 -2.62 18.40
CA ASP A 68 -10.68 -3.27 18.76
C ASP A 68 -10.87 -4.57 17.97
N HIS A 69 -11.08 -5.65 18.70
CA HIS A 69 -11.22 -6.98 18.14
C HIS A 69 -12.47 -7.05 17.27
N LEU A 70 -12.32 -7.54 16.03
CA LEU A 70 -13.48 -7.94 15.24
C LEU A 70 -14.19 -9.09 15.96
N SER A 71 -15.52 -9.15 15.83
CA SER A 71 -16.25 -10.37 16.15
C SER A 71 -15.71 -11.53 15.30
N CYS A 72 -15.80 -12.75 15.84
CA CYS A 72 -15.32 -13.96 15.14
C CYS A 72 -15.92 -14.07 13.73
N ASP A 73 -17.22 -13.78 13.59
CA ASP A 73 -17.92 -13.83 12.30
C ASP A 73 -17.35 -12.82 11.30
N LYS A 74 -17.14 -11.57 11.71
CA LYS A 74 -16.57 -10.54 10.84
C LYS A 74 -15.15 -10.90 10.43
N LEU A 75 -14.34 -11.37 11.37
CA LEU A 75 -12.98 -11.78 11.08
C LEU A 75 -12.96 -12.93 10.07
N ASN A 76 -13.81 -13.94 10.25
CA ASN A 76 -13.93 -15.06 9.31
C ASN A 76 -14.37 -14.59 7.91
N SER A 77 -15.30 -13.63 7.81
CA SER A 77 -15.65 -13.04 6.50
C SER A 77 -14.45 -12.38 5.83
N TYR A 78 -13.60 -11.67 6.57
CA TYR A 78 -12.35 -11.12 6.02
C TYR A 78 -11.36 -12.21 5.63
N ARG A 79 -11.25 -13.29 6.42
CA ARG A 79 -10.40 -14.45 6.07
C ARG A 79 -10.83 -15.04 4.75
N CYS A 80 -12.11 -15.36 4.58
CA CYS A 80 -12.62 -15.89 3.32
C CYS A 80 -12.36 -14.93 2.15
N LYS A 81 -12.62 -13.63 2.36
CA LYS A 81 -12.47 -12.61 1.32
C LYS A 81 -11.02 -12.36 0.88
N LEU A 82 -10.06 -12.43 1.82
CA LEU A 82 -8.68 -12.00 1.60
C LEU A 82 -7.67 -13.14 1.74
N HIS A 83 -8.10 -14.41 1.79
CA HIS A 83 -7.20 -15.54 2.02
C HIS A 83 -6.07 -15.65 0.98
N SER A 84 -6.32 -15.22 -0.26
CA SER A 84 -5.34 -15.26 -1.36
C SER A 84 -4.64 -13.92 -1.61
N LEU A 85 -4.82 -12.94 -0.72
CA LEU A 85 -4.18 -11.63 -0.86
C LEU A 85 -2.66 -11.77 -0.69
N LYS A 86 -1.94 -11.46 -1.76
CA LYS A 86 -0.47 -11.50 -1.81
C LYS A 86 0.18 -10.13 -1.84
N LEU A 87 -0.51 -9.13 -2.41
CA LEU A 87 0.03 -7.79 -2.62
C LEU A 87 -0.96 -6.69 -2.21
N LEU A 88 -0.50 -5.75 -1.40
CA LEU A 88 -1.25 -4.61 -0.93
C LEU A 88 -0.57 -3.30 -1.33
N PHE A 89 -1.28 -2.48 -2.10
CA PHE A 89 -0.89 -1.11 -2.39
C PHE A 89 -1.49 -0.17 -1.35
N VAL A 90 -0.68 0.74 -0.82
CA VAL A 90 -1.08 1.75 0.17
C VAL A 90 -0.68 3.12 -0.37
N ASP A 91 -1.63 3.84 -0.94
CA ASP A 91 -1.46 5.21 -1.43
C ASP A 91 -1.65 6.24 -0.32
N GLU A 92 -1.02 7.41 -0.50
CA GLU A 92 -0.95 8.50 0.47
C GLU A 92 -0.44 8.05 1.86
N VAL A 93 0.62 7.22 1.85
CA VAL A 93 1.22 6.67 3.09
C VAL A 93 1.72 7.75 4.05
N SER A 94 2.05 8.94 3.54
CA SER A 94 2.47 10.09 4.36
C SER A 94 1.40 10.60 5.32
N LEU A 95 0.12 10.39 4.98
CA LEU A 95 -1.02 10.80 5.82
C LEU A 95 -1.35 9.76 6.91
N ILE A 96 -0.75 8.57 6.86
CA ILE A 96 -1.04 7.48 7.78
C ILE A 96 -0.28 7.68 9.10
N GLN A 97 -1.01 7.55 10.21
CA GLN A 97 -0.44 7.60 11.55
C GLN A 97 0.17 6.26 11.96
N ALA A 98 1.20 6.28 12.81
CA ALA A 98 1.84 5.06 13.35
C ALA A 98 0.86 4.07 13.97
N LYS A 99 -0.17 4.58 14.65
CA LYS A 99 -1.22 3.75 15.25
C LYS A 99 -2.05 3.00 14.21
N LEU A 100 -2.44 3.67 13.12
CA LEU A 100 -3.21 3.06 12.03
C LEU A 100 -2.35 2.05 11.25
N TRP A 101 -1.07 2.36 11.03
CA TRP A 101 -0.11 1.44 10.42
C TRP A 101 0.06 0.15 11.24
N GLY A 102 0.23 0.28 12.57
CA GLY A 102 0.29 -0.85 13.48
C GLY A 102 -1.01 -1.66 13.54
N ALA A 103 -2.16 -0.99 13.53
CA ALA A 103 -3.46 -1.66 13.47
C ALA A 103 -3.65 -2.44 12.16
N MET A 104 -3.22 -1.88 11.03
CA MET A 104 -3.22 -2.55 9.73
C MET A 104 -2.34 -3.81 9.76
N HIS A 105 -1.12 -3.69 10.28
CA HIS A 105 -0.22 -4.84 10.47
C HIS A 105 -0.88 -5.95 11.30
N ALA A 106 -1.40 -5.61 12.49
CA ALA A 106 -2.03 -6.58 13.38
C ALA A 106 -3.25 -7.24 12.73
N ARG A 107 -4.07 -6.47 12.01
CA ARG A 107 -5.27 -6.96 11.34
C ARG A 107 -4.94 -7.90 10.17
N LEU A 108 -3.93 -7.58 9.38
CA LEU A 108 -3.45 -8.48 8.32
C LEU A 108 -2.93 -9.81 8.90
N THR A 109 -2.11 -9.76 9.95
CA THR A 109 -1.64 -10.98 10.63
C THR A 109 -2.80 -11.83 11.16
N GLN A 110 -3.85 -11.20 11.72
CA GLN A 110 -5.07 -11.90 12.16
C GLN A 110 -5.84 -12.54 10.99
N ILE A 111 -6.02 -11.81 9.89
CA ILE A 111 -6.74 -12.27 8.69
C ILE A 111 -6.02 -13.45 8.07
N MET A 112 -4.69 -13.35 7.88
CA MET A 112 -3.88 -14.44 7.30
C MET A 112 -3.66 -15.62 8.26
N GLY A 113 -4.13 -15.51 9.50
CA GLY A 113 -4.06 -16.60 10.49
C GLY A 113 -2.63 -16.95 10.91
N ILE A 114 -1.66 -16.05 10.70
CA ILE A 114 -0.27 -16.31 11.01
C ILE A 114 -0.02 -16.08 12.50
N ARG A 115 0.51 -17.11 13.17
CA ARG A 115 0.82 -17.07 14.61
C ARG A 115 2.27 -16.67 14.92
N SER A 116 3.10 -16.51 13.89
CA SER A 116 4.48 -16.12 14.07
C SER A 116 4.60 -14.64 14.40
N ASN A 117 5.30 -14.33 15.49
CA ASN A 117 5.67 -12.94 15.84
C ASN A 117 6.67 -12.31 14.87
N THR A 118 7.28 -13.11 13.98
CA THR A 118 8.20 -12.62 12.93
C THR A 118 7.48 -12.28 11.63
N ALA A 119 6.18 -12.63 11.50
CA ALA A 119 5.44 -12.38 10.28
C ALA A 119 5.10 -10.90 10.15
N ILE A 120 5.56 -10.29 9.07
CA ILE A 120 5.35 -8.87 8.81
C ILE A 120 4.15 -8.73 7.89
N PHE A 121 3.13 -8.01 8.34
CA PHE A 121 1.86 -7.82 7.60
C PHE A 121 1.20 -9.13 7.19
N GLY A 122 1.31 -10.19 8.01
CA GLY A 122 0.79 -11.50 7.65
C GLY A 122 1.41 -12.10 6.37
N ASN A 123 2.68 -11.78 6.08
CA ASN A 123 3.40 -12.18 4.86
C ASN A 123 2.82 -11.63 3.56
N VAL A 124 1.98 -10.60 3.63
CA VAL A 124 1.49 -9.86 2.46
C VAL A 124 2.56 -8.87 2.01
N GLY A 125 2.89 -8.87 0.72
CA GLY A 125 3.77 -7.88 0.11
C GLY A 125 3.14 -6.48 0.17
N ILE A 126 3.90 -5.48 0.61
CA ILE A 126 3.41 -4.11 0.75
C ILE A 126 4.11 -3.19 -0.22
N ILE A 127 3.35 -2.44 -1.00
CA ILE A 127 3.83 -1.31 -1.81
C ILE A 127 3.22 -0.03 -1.25
N ALA A 128 4.03 0.73 -0.51
CA ALA A 128 3.63 1.99 0.09
C ALA A 128 4.07 3.16 -0.80
N ILE A 129 3.12 4.01 -1.16
CA ILE A 129 3.30 5.15 -2.07
C ILE A 129 2.83 6.41 -1.38
N GLY A 130 3.62 7.47 -1.46
CA GLY A 130 3.25 8.77 -0.94
C GLY A 130 4.42 9.72 -0.89
N ASP A 131 4.15 10.93 -0.43
CA ASP A 131 5.13 12.00 -0.33
C ASP A 131 5.17 12.54 1.09
N PHE A 132 6.21 12.18 1.85
CA PHE A 132 6.37 12.64 3.24
C PHE A 132 6.71 14.13 3.38
N TYR A 133 7.02 14.80 2.27
CA TYR A 133 7.13 16.26 2.22
C TYR A 133 5.78 16.95 2.00
N GLN A 134 4.73 16.18 1.65
CA GLN A 134 3.36 16.66 1.62
C GLN A 134 2.71 16.27 2.96
N CYS A 135 2.11 17.25 3.65
CA CYS A 135 1.40 17.16 4.94
C CYS A 135 1.67 15.91 5.79
N SER A 136 2.33 16.09 6.93
CA SER A 136 2.35 15.03 7.96
C SER A 136 0.94 14.73 8.49
N PRO A 137 0.71 13.54 9.08
CA PRO A 137 -0.57 13.23 9.69
C PRO A 137 -0.92 14.27 10.75
N VAL A 138 -2.18 14.71 10.79
CA VAL A 138 -2.62 15.74 11.74
C VAL A 138 -2.43 15.21 13.17
N ALA A 139 -1.66 15.95 13.98
CA ALA A 139 -1.49 15.76 15.42
C ALA A 139 -0.92 14.40 15.91
N SER A 140 -0.07 13.72 15.13
CA SER A 140 0.58 12.47 15.57
C SER A 140 1.95 12.22 14.95
N SER A 141 2.69 11.24 15.46
CA SER A 141 3.96 10.81 14.89
C SER A 141 3.75 10.17 13.51
N SER A 142 4.42 10.76 12.51
CA SER A 142 4.48 10.20 11.15
C SER A 142 5.16 8.83 11.14
N ILE A 143 4.69 7.93 10.28
CA ILE A 143 5.34 6.63 10.05
C ILE A 143 6.66 6.73 9.30
N TYR A 144 7.03 7.92 8.84
CA TYR A 144 8.26 8.16 8.07
C TYR A 144 9.49 7.55 8.74
N SER A 145 9.71 7.80 10.03
CA SER A 145 10.85 7.25 10.76
C SER A 145 10.77 5.74 10.93
N SER A 146 9.57 5.17 11.05
CA SER A 146 9.37 3.73 11.20
C SER A 146 9.60 2.99 9.88
N LEU A 147 9.17 3.56 8.76
CA LEU A 147 9.40 3.00 7.43
C LEU A 147 10.87 3.09 7.01
N LEU A 148 11.50 4.25 7.20
CA LEU A 148 12.92 4.44 6.83
C LEU A 148 13.89 3.63 7.68
N ARG A 149 13.54 3.30 8.92
CA ARG A 149 14.41 2.55 9.84
C ARG A 149 14.11 1.06 9.85
N SER A 150 13.12 0.61 9.09
CA SER A 150 12.78 -0.80 9.01
C SER A 150 13.64 -1.49 7.96
N ASP A 151 14.34 -2.55 8.34
CA ASP A 151 15.10 -3.40 7.42
C ASP A 151 14.20 -4.21 6.46
N HIS A 152 12.89 -4.01 6.53
CA HIS A 152 11.88 -4.75 5.77
C HIS A 152 11.33 -3.99 4.56
N PHE A 153 11.70 -2.72 4.39
CA PHE A 153 11.26 -1.89 3.27
C PHE A 153 12.44 -1.40 2.44
N GLU A 154 12.36 -1.61 1.13
CA GLU A 154 13.24 -0.93 0.17
C GLU A 154 12.65 0.45 -0.16
N TYR A 155 13.47 1.49 -0.04
CA TYR A 155 13.07 2.86 -0.35
C TYR A 155 13.52 3.25 -1.76
N ILE A 156 12.57 3.72 -2.59
CA ILE A 156 12.83 4.20 -3.94
C ILE A 156 12.22 5.61 -4.10
N GLU A 157 13.05 6.59 -4.40
CA GLU A 157 12.61 7.97 -4.67
C GLU A 157 12.40 8.20 -6.18
N LEU A 158 11.18 8.59 -6.55
CA LEU A 158 10.87 9.04 -7.91
C LEU A 158 11.37 10.48 -8.11
N LYS A 159 12.28 10.68 -9.07
CA LYS A 159 12.93 11.99 -9.31
C LYS A 159 12.23 12.89 -10.32
N ILE A 160 11.31 12.34 -11.12
CA ILE A 160 10.70 13.06 -12.25
C ILE A 160 9.25 13.36 -11.91
N ASN A 161 8.89 14.64 -11.88
CA ASN A 161 7.51 15.08 -11.73
C ASN A 161 6.85 15.20 -13.10
N GLU A 162 5.93 14.29 -13.38
CA GLU A 162 5.21 14.17 -14.64
C GLU A 162 4.16 15.28 -14.85
N ARG A 163 3.59 15.85 -13.76
CA ARG A 163 2.52 16.85 -13.83
C ARG A 163 2.98 18.20 -14.39
N GLN A 164 4.29 18.51 -14.31
CA GLN A 164 4.85 19.83 -14.61
C GLN A 164 5.88 19.80 -15.74
N LYS A 165 5.89 18.74 -16.55
CA LYS A 165 6.87 18.54 -17.63
C LYS A 165 7.01 19.72 -18.59
N THR A 166 5.93 20.48 -18.80
CA THR A 166 5.87 21.60 -19.74
C THR A 166 6.46 22.90 -19.19
N ASN A 167 6.76 23.00 -17.89
CA ASN A 167 7.22 24.25 -17.26
C ASN A 167 8.36 24.01 -16.27
N SER A 168 9.60 24.03 -16.78
CA SER A 168 10.82 23.72 -16.02
C SER A 168 11.11 24.73 -14.90
N SER A 169 10.83 26.03 -15.09
CA SER A 169 11.04 27.05 -14.05
C SER A 169 10.06 26.89 -12.89
N PHE A 170 8.79 26.57 -13.18
CA PHE A 170 7.78 26.28 -12.16
C PHE A 170 8.10 25.00 -11.37
N SER A 171 8.52 23.93 -12.07
CA SER A 171 8.96 22.68 -11.43
C SER A 171 10.16 22.89 -10.51
N GLN A 172 11.16 23.69 -10.93
CA GLN A 172 12.31 24.04 -10.10
C GLN A 172 11.91 24.84 -8.86
N MET A 173 10.97 25.78 -8.99
CA MET A 173 10.47 26.56 -7.86
C MET A 173 9.77 25.67 -6.83
N LEU A 174 8.91 24.76 -7.27
CA LEU A 174 8.18 23.84 -6.38
C LEU A 174 9.12 22.83 -5.69
N ASN A 175 10.14 22.33 -6.39
CA ASN A 175 11.14 21.45 -5.79
C ASN A 175 12.00 22.17 -4.74
N ARG A 176 12.20 23.48 -4.85
CA ARG A 176 12.87 24.29 -3.82
C ARG A 176 11.99 24.43 -2.59
N ILE A 177 10.72 24.76 -2.76
CA ILE A 177 9.76 24.90 -1.65
C ILE A 177 9.59 23.57 -0.90
N ARG A 178 9.56 22.44 -1.62
CA ARG A 178 9.41 21.11 -1.04
C ARG A 178 10.50 20.72 -0.03
N LYS A 179 11.70 21.29 -0.14
CA LYS A 179 12.87 20.93 0.69
C LYS A 179 13.16 21.93 1.83
N LEU A 180 12.36 22.99 1.93
CA LEU A 180 12.37 23.93 3.05
C LEU A 180 11.62 23.33 4.25
#